data_AF-A0A820XBQ9-F1
#
_entry.id   AF-A0A820XBQ9-F1
#
_cell.length_a   1.000
_cell.length_b   1.000
_cell.length_c   1.000
_cell.angle_alpha   90.00
_cell.angle_beta   90.00
_cell.angle_gamma   90.00
#
_symmetry.space_group_name_H-M   'P 1'
#
loop_
_entity.id
_entity.type
_entity.pdbx_description
1 polymer ?
#
loop_
_entity_poly.entity_id
_entity_poly.type
_entity_poly.pdbx_seq_one_letter_code
_entity_poly.pdbx_strand_id
1 'polypeptide(L)'
;WHNKFNNRVEKHHPNVWHLFKCLQREELSFRQQSSKVNSGFQIGSSRRTCSIRAQIDVLNERHEQKQINLIDFLYGLSTLVAKNSK
;
A
#
# COMPACT_ATOMS: atom_id res chain seq x y z
N TRP A 1 8.95 -36.03 2.05
CA TRP A 1 7.57 -35.73 1.62
C TRP A 1 7.40 -34.25 1.27
N HIS A 2 7.75 -33.33 2.18
CA HIS A 2 7.76 -31.87 1.93
C HIS A 2 8.46 -31.41 0.64
N ASN A 3 9.68 -31.87 0.35
CA ASN A 3 10.40 -31.43 -0.86
C ASN A 3 9.72 -31.88 -2.17
N LYS A 4 9.07 -33.05 -2.18
CA LYS A 4 8.33 -33.53 -3.36
C LYS A 4 7.05 -32.72 -3.61
N PHE A 5 6.40 -32.26 -2.53
CA PHE A 5 5.25 -31.37 -2.61
C PHE A 5 5.67 -29.96 -3.08
N ASN A 6 6.70 -29.38 -2.48
CA ASN A 6 7.21 -28.06 -2.87
C ASN A 6 7.62 -28.01 -4.34
N ASN A 7 8.32 -29.04 -4.85
CA ASN A 7 8.71 -29.10 -6.26
C ASN A 7 7.50 -29.20 -7.21
N ARG A 8 6.41 -29.86 -6.79
CA ARG A 8 5.18 -29.93 -7.60
C ARG A 8 4.43 -28.59 -7.59
N VAL A 9 4.34 -27.96 -6.43
CA VAL A 9 3.70 -26.64 -6.28
C VAL A 9 4.47 -25.59 -7.05
N GLU A 10 5.80 -25.59 -6.99
CA GLU A 10 6.66 -24.65 -7.73
C GLU A 10 6.57 -24.85 -9.24
N LYS A 11 6.39 -26.09 -9.72
CA LYS A 11 6.21 -26.39 -11.14
C LYS A 11 4.86 -25.90 -11.70
N HIS A 12 3.77 -26.05 -10.94
CA HIS A 12 2.44 -25.62 -11.37
C HIS A 12 2.15 -24.14 -11.06
N HIS A 13 2.75 -23.61 -9.99
CA HIS A 13 2.54 -22.27 -9.50
C HIS A 13 3.86 -21.65 -9.00
N PRO A 14 4.70 -21.12 -9.91
CA PRO A 14 6.05 -20.66 -9.58
C PRO A 14 6.07 -19.52 -8.55
N ASN A 15 4.98 -18.76 -8.42
CA ASN A 15 4.91 -17.58 -7.57
C ASN A 15 4.16 -17.79 -6.25
N VAL A 16 3.65 -18.99 -5.97
CA VAL A 16 2.82 -19.22 -4.77
C VAL A 16 3.59 -18.95 -3.47
N TRP A 17 4.86 -19.36 -3.41
CA TRP A 17 5.70 -19.06 -2.24
C TRP A 17 6.02 -17.58 -2.11
N HIS A 18 6.13 -16.85 -3.22
CA HIS A 18 6.31 -15.41 -3.21
C HIS A 18 5.05 -14.72 -2.68
N LEU A 19 3.87 -15.12 -3.16
CA LEU A 19 2.58 -14.64 -2.68
C LEU A 19 2.41 -14.88 -1.18
N PHE A 20 2.70 -16.09 -0.70
CA PHE A 20 2.66 -16.40 0.74
C PHE A 20 3.61 -15.52 1.55
N LYS A 21 4.83 -15.31 1.06
CA LYS A 21 5.79 -14.41 1.71
C LYS A 21 5.31 -12.96 1.72
N CYS A 22 4.66 -12.50 0.65
CA CYS A 22 4.06 -11.17 0.60
C CYS A 22 2.93 -11.03 1.62
N LEU A 23 2.01 -11.99 1.68
CA LEU A 23 0.91 -12.01 2.64
C LEU A 23 1.42 -12.03 4.09
N GLN A 24 2.45 -12.84 4.38
CA GLN A 24 3.06 -12.88 5.71
C GLN A 24 3.70 -11.53 6.10
N ARG A 25 4.35 -10.85 5.15
CA ARG A 25 4.93 -9.51 5.39
C ARG A 25 3.86 -8.45 5.60
N GLU A 26 2.78 -8.52 4.84
CA GLU A 26 1.63 -7.63 4.98
C GLU A 26 0.97 -7.80 6.34
N GLU A 27 0.73 -9.04 6.78
CA GLU A 27 0.18 -9.34 8.11
C GLU A 27 1.06 -8.79 9.24
N LEU A 28 2.38 -9.01 9.17
CA LEU A 28 3.32 -8.47 10.15
C LEU A 28 3.29 -6.93 10.18
N SER A 29 3.23 -6.29 9.01
CA SER A 29 3.15 -4.84 8.89
C SER A 29 1.84 -4.31 9.48
N PHE A 30 0.72 -4.99 9.23
CA PHE A 30 -0.58 -4.66 9.78
C PHE A 30 -0.60 -4.78 11.30
N ARG A 31 -0.06 -5.88 11.86
CA ARG A 31 0.05 -6.06 13.32
C ARG A 31 0.89 -4.96 13.98
N GLN A 32 2.00 -4.58 13.36
CA GLN A 32 2.83 -3.48 13.87
C GLN A 32 2.12 -2.13 13.81
N GLN A 33 1.39 -1.84 12.73
CA GLN A 33 0.60 -0.61 12.60
C GLN A 33 -0.55 -0.57 13.63
N SER A 34 -1.28 -1.67 13.76
CA SER A 34 -2.36 -1.82 14.76
C SER A 34 -1.82 -1.63 16.18
N SER A 35 -0.67 -2.24 16.51
CA SER A 35 -0.04 -2.06 17.82
C SER A 35 0.38 -0.62 18.08
N LYS A 36 0.85 0.13 17.07
CA LYS A 36 1.20 1.55 17.19
C LYS A 36 -0.02 2.44 17.42
N VAL A 37 -1.14 2.14 16.73
CA VAL A 37 -2.41 2.83 16.94
C VAL A 37 -2.95 2.56 18.35
N ASN A 38 -2.94 1.30 18.78
CA ASN A 38 -3.45 0.89 20.08
C ASN A 38 -2.62 1.42 21.26
N SER A 39 -1.31 1.60 21.09
CA SER A 39 -0.45 2.18 22.12
C SER A 39 -0.54 3.71 22.21
N GLY A 40 -1.43 4.35 21.43
CA GLY A 40 -1.52 5.80 21.36
C GLY A 40 -0.26 6.45 20.80
N PHE A 41 0.63 5.66 20.18
CA PHE A 41 1.83 6.17 19.53
C PHE A 41 1.37 6.94 18.30
N GLN A 42 1.22 8.26 18.46
CA GLN A 42 1.11 9.16 17.32
C GLN A 42 2.34 8.86 16.45
N ILE A 43 2.10 8.20 15.32
CA ILE A 43 3.10 8.03 14.28
C ILE A 43 3.55 9.45 14.00
N GLY A 44 4.69 9.85 14.56
CA GLY A 44 5.24 11.18 14.39
C GLY A 44 5.23 11.41 12.91
N SER A 45 4.33 12.29 12.46
CA SER A 45 4.09 12.48 11.05
C SER A 45 5.41 12.98 10.51
N SER A 46 6.13 12.14 9.78
CA SER A 46 7.18 12.65 8.93
C SER A 46 6.52 13.78 8.13
N ARG A 47 7.07 15.00 8.12
CA ARG A 47 6.45 16.13 7.38
C ARG A 47 6.06 15.73 5.94
N ARG A 48 6.76 14.75 5.37
CA ARG A 48 6.45 14.09 4.09
C ARG A 48 5.09 13.37 4.04
N THR A 49 4.64 12.67 5.09
CA THR A 49 3.32 12.01 5.08
C THR A 49 2.17 13.00 5.18
N CYS A 50 2.33 14.11 5.91
CA CYS A 50 1.34 15.18 5.94
C CYS A 50 1.20 15.90 4.59
N SER A 51 2.31 16.14 3.88
CA SER A 51 2.26 16.83 2.59
C SER A 51 1.59 15.99 1.50
N ILE A 52 1.81 14.67 1.50
CA ILE A 52 1.16 13.76 0.54
C ILE A 52 -0.33 13.64 0.87
N ARG A 53 -0.68 13.52 2.17
CA ARG A 53 -2.08 13.49 2.62
C ARG A 53 -2.83 14.72 2.16
N ALA A 54 -2.29 15.92 2.41
CA ALA A 54 -2.89 17.17 1.97
C ALA A 54 -3.09 17.25 0.44
N GLN A 55 -2.15 16.72 -0.35
CA GLN A 55 -2.27 16.68 -1.81
C GLN A 55 -3.36 15.70 -2.29
N ILE A 56 -3.50 14.56 -1.61
CA ILE A 56 -4.58 13.59 -1.88
C ILE A 56 -5.93 14.18 -1.50
N ASP A 57 -6.02 14.85 -0.34
CA ASP A 57 -7.25 15.46 0.15
C ASP A 57 -7.75 16.55 -0.83
N VAL A 58 -6.85 17.38 -1.36
CA VAL A 58 -7.17 18.38 -2.40
C VAL A 58 -7.67 17.73 -3.70
N LEU A 59 -7.06 16.63 -4.15
CA LEU A 59 -7.52 15.93 -5.35
C LEU A 59 -8.89 15.28 -5.12
N ASN A 60 -9.13 14.74 -3.94
CA ASN A 60 -10.39 14.12 -3.59
C ASN A 60 -11.52 15.17 -3.53
N GLU A 61 -11.25 16.32 -2.90
CA GLU A 61 -12.19 17.44 -2.85
C GLU A 61 -12.56 17.94 -4.25
N ARG A 62 -11.58 18.08 -5.16
CA ARG A 62 -11.83 18.48 -6.55
C ARG A 62 -12.68 17.47 -7.31
N HIS A 63 -12.49 16.18 -7.05
CA HIS A 63 -13.29 15.12 -7.66
C HIS A 63 -14.73 15.11 -7.11
N GLU A 64 -14.90 15.24 -5.79
CA GLU A 64 -16.21 15.34 -5.13
C GLU A 64 -16.99 16.58 -5.60
N GLN A 65 -16.31 17.70 -5.83
CA GLN A 65 -16.88 18.93 -6.39
C GLN A 65 -17.08 18.87 -7.92
N LYS A 66 -16.80 17.72 -8.56
CA LYS A 66 -16.89 17.51 -10.02
C LYS A 66 -16.06 18.49 -10.85
N GLN A 67 -14.99 19.05 -10.29
CA GLN A 67 -14.05 19.93 -10.99
C GLN A 67 -13.09 19.14 -11.89
N ILE A 68 -12.87 17.86 -11.56
CA ILE A 68 -12.04 16.93 -12.32
C ILE A 68 -12.80 15.62 -12.55
N ASN A 69 -12.55 14.97 -13.69
CA ASN A 69 -13.13 13.67 -13.98
C ASN A 69 -12.35 12.56 -13.26
N LEU A 70 -12.97 11.38 -13.15
CA LEU A 70 -12.35 10.21 -12.50
C LEU A 70 -10.98 9.84 -13.11
N ILE A 71 -10.83 10.00 -14.43
CA ILE A 71 -9.56 9.72 -15.13
C ILE A 71 -8.46 10.68 -14.65
N ASP A 72 -8.78 11.98 -14.55
CA ASP A 72 -7.83 13.01 -14.11
C ASP A 72 -7.45 12.82 -12.64
N PHE A 73 -8.39 12.38 -11.81
CA PHE A 73 -8.16 12.03 -10.42
C PHE A 73 -7.17 10.86 -10.28
N LEU A 74 -7.41 9.75 -10.98
CA LEU A 74 -6.53 8.58 -10.97
C LEU A 74 -5.14 8.91 -11.52
N TYR A 75 -5.06 9.74 -12.55
CA TYR A 75 -3.79 10.24 -13.08
C TYR A 75 -3.04 11.10 -12.05
N GLY A 76 -3.75 12.00 -11.35
CA GLY A 76 -3.20 12.80 -10.25
C GLY A 76 -2.64 11.95 -9.10
N LEU A 77 -3.34 10.88 -8.71
CA LEU A 77 -2.86 9.95 -7.68
C LEU A 77 -1.61 9.18 -8.13
N SER A 78 -1.58 8.68 -9.36
CA SER A 78 -0.43 7.91 -9.87
C SER A 78 0.85 8.76 -9.96
N THR A 79 0.73 10.02 -10.40
CA THR A 79 1.86 10.95 -10.47
C THR A 79 2.39 11.33 -9.09
N LEU A 80 1.50 11.51 -8.10
CA LEU A 80 1.87 11.75 -6.70
C LEU A 80 2.65 10.57 -6.11
N VAL A 81 2.22 9.34 -6.35
CA VAL A 81 2.91 8.14 -5.87
C VAL A 81 4.27 7.99 -6.56
N ALA A 82 4.35 8.17 -7.88
CA ALA A 82 5.60 8.06 -8.65
C ALA A 82 6.66 9.09 -8.21
N LYS A 83 6.24 10.30 -7.84
CA LYS A 83 7.13 11.37 -7.36
C LYS A 83 7.74 11.08 -5.99
N ASN A 84 7.04 10.33 -5.14
CA ASN A 84 7.48 9.99 -3.78
C ASN A 84 8.17 8.62 -3.68
N SER A 85 8.18 7.86 -4.77
CA SER A 85 8.87 6.56 -4.85
C SER A 85 10.34 6.66 -5.29
N LYS A 86 10.82 7.85 -5.64
CA LYS A 86 12.25 8.15 -5.91
C LYS A 86 12.91 8.73 -4.67
#